data_AF-A0A820JGG3-F1
#
_entry.id   AF-A0A820JGG3-F1
#
_cell.length_a   1.000
_cell.length_b   1.000
_cell.length_c   1.000
_cell.angle_alpha   90.00
_cell.angle_beta   90.00
_cell.angle_gamma   90.00
#
_symmetry.space_group_name_H-M   'P 1'
#
loop_
_entity.id
_entity.type
_entity.pdbx_description
1 polymer ?
#
loop_
_entity_poly.entity_id
_entity_poly.type
_entity_poly.pdbx_seq_one_letter_code
_entity_poly.pdbx_strand_id
1 'polypeptide(L)'
;FDPRARFTVWSLVIGGCFNSLATYGFNQTQIQRYIAIRSTRGAKQALMIDAIGGSFILLLTILIGLIMYAYYADCDPYTNKQIEHIDQILPYFVMEVLGDKKGLPGIFLACVFSGSLSTISSGLNSLAAVIIEDFYKGLMGRQLSDERQ
;
A
#
# COMPACT_ATOMS: atom_id res chain seq x y z
N PHE A 1 24.93 0.14 -15.78
CA PHE A 1 23.47 0.22 -15.74
C PHE A 1 22.96 -1.16 -16.12
N ASP A 2 22.55 -1.96 -15.13
CA ASP A 2 22.11 -3.34 -15.38
C ASP A 2 20.57 -3.37 -15.49
N PRO A 3 19.99 -3.66 -16.66
CA PRO A 3 18.54 -3.72 -16.85
C PRO A 3 17.87 -4.93 -16.16
N ARG A 4 18.64 -5.86 -15.59
CA ARG A 4 18.13 -6.98 -14.78
C ARG A 4 18.04 -6.64 -13.29
N ALA A 5 18.65 -5.54 -12.86
CA ALA A 5 18.53 -5.09 -11.48
C ALA A 5 17.10 -4.58 -11.23
N ARG A 6 16.37 -5.27 -10.34
CA ARG A 6 14.97 -4.95 -9.98
C ARG A 6 14.80 -3.52 -9.49
N PHE A 7 15.83 -2.97 -8.84
CA PHE A 7 15.87 -1.60 -8.35
C PHE A 7 17.20 -0.95 -8.73
N THR A 8 17.13 0.13 -9.50
CA THR A 8 18.25 1.05 -9.76
C THR A 8 17.83 2.45 -9.28
N VAL A 9 18.80 3.32 -8.96
CA VAL A 9 18.48 4.71 -8.56
C VAL A 9 17.57 5.38 -9.60
N TRP A 10 17.81 5.15 -10.89
CA TRP A 10 17.00 5.70 -11.97
C TRP A 10 15.61 5.08 -12.07
N SER A 11 15.48 3.76 -11.88
CA SER A 11 14.15 3.11 -11.88
C SER A 11 13.33 3.50 -10.65
N LEU A 12 13.98 3.81 -9.52
CA LEU A 12 13.34 4.35 -8.32
C LEU A 12 12.86 5.79 -8.52
N VAL A 13 13.71 6.68 -9.07
CA VAL A 13 13.33 8.09 -9.28
C VAL A 13 12.29 8.21 -10.38
N ILE A 14 12.57 7.69 -11.57
CA ILE A 14 11.67 7.82 -12.73
C ILE A 14 10.42 6.99 -12.50
N GLY A 15 10.58 5.70 -12.13
CA GLY A 15 9.44 4.81 -11.85
C GLY A 15 8.61 5.28 -10.66
N GLY A 16 9.25 5.82 -9.62
CA GLY A 16 8.57 6.43 -8.49
C GLY A 16 7.71 7.62 -8.89
N CYS A 17 8.23 8.54 -9.72
CA CYS A 17 7.45 9.67 -10.23
C CYS A 17 6.22 9.22 -11.03
N PHE A 18 6.39 8.28 -11.97
CA PHE A 18 5.26 7.75 -12.74
C PHE A 18 4.27 6.99 -11.86
N ASN A 19 4.76 6.20 -10.90
CA ASN A 19 3.90 5.48 -9.97
C ASN A 19 3.08 6.44 -9.10
N SER A 20 3.70 7.47 -8.52
CA SER A 20 3.00 8.50 -7.76
C SER A 20 1.97 9.24 -8.61
N LEU A 21 2.32 9.62 -9.85
CA LEU A 21 1.37 10.26 -10.76
C LEU A 21 0.19 9.34 -11.09
N ALA A 22 0.45 8.05 -11.35
CA ALA A 22 -0.60 7.06 -11.58
C ALA A 22 -1.51 6.89 -10.37
N THR A 23 -0.93 6.77 -9.17
CA THR A 23 -1.68 6.63 -7.91
C THR A 23 -2.53 7.86 -7.61
N TYR A 24 -2.01 9.07 -7.75
CA TYR A 24 -2.74 10.28 -7.36
C TYR A 24 -3.63 10.85 -8.46
N GLY A 25 -3.26 10.66 -9.73
CA GLY A 25 -3.94 11.25 -10.89
C GLY A 25 -4.98 10.35 -11.55
N PHE A 26 -4.74 9.03 -11.61
CA PHE A 26 -5.54 8.12 -12.42
C PHE A 26 -6.10 6.92 -11.65
N ASN A 27 -5.79 6.77 -10.37
CA ASN A 27 -6.32 5.68 -9.57
C ASN A 27 -7.77 5.96 -9.18
N GLN A 28 -8.68 5.10 -9.64
CA GLN A 28 -10.11 5.23 -9.39
C GLN A 28 -10.45 5.28 -7.89
N THR A 29 -9.73 4.54 -7.05
CA THR A 29 -9.92 4.59 -5.58
C THR A 29 -9.69 5.98 -5.03
N GLN A 30 -8.64 6.65 -5.52
CA GLN A 30 -8.28 7.98 -5.05
C GLN A 30 -9.22 9.05 -5.61
N ILE A 31 -9.59 8.94 -6.89
CA ILE A 31 -10.60 9.83 -7.52
C ILE A 31 -11.93 9.77 -6.75
N GLN A 32 -12.41 8.56 -6.43
CA GLN A 32 -13.64 8.37 -5.65
C GLN A 32 -13.58 9.06 -4.27
N ARG A 33 -12.43 9.01 -3.60
CA ARG A 33 -12.24 9.71 -2.32
C ARG A 33 -12.28 11.23 -2.47
N TYR A 34 -11.77 11.78 -3.58
CA TYR A 34 -11.78 13.23 -3.80
C TYR A 34 -13.18 13.75 -4.11
N ILE A 35 -13.93 13.07 -4.97
CA ILE A 35 -15.29 13.50 -5.36
C ILE A 35 -16.31 13.34 -4.23
N ALA A 36 -16.04 12.46 -3.25
CA ALA A 36 -16.87 12.33 -2.05
C ALA A 36 -16.74 13.54 -1.10
N ILE A 37 -15.70 14.36 -1.25
CA ILE A 37 -15.49 15.54 -0.41
C ILE A 37 -16.21 16.74 -1.01
N ARG A 38 -17.13 17.34 -0.24
CA ARG A 38 -17.99 18.46 -0.68
C ARG A 38 -17.24 19.74 -1.08
N SER A 39 -15.97 19.88 -0.72
CA SER A 39 -15.20 21.11 -0.97
C SER A 39 -13.82 20.81 -1.55
N THR A 40 -13.39 21.65 -2.49
CA THR A 40 -12.05 21.57 -3.10
C THR A 40 -10.94 21.80 -2.09
N ARG A 41 -11.16 22.66 -1.09
CA ARG A 41 -10.22 22.87 0.03
C ARG A 41 -10.08 21.62 0.87
N GLY A 42 -11.18 20.93 1.18
CA GLY A 42 -11.16 19.67 1.93
C GLY A 42 -10.44 18.56 1.16
N ALA A 43 -10.66 18.45 -0.15
CA ALA A 43 -9.96 17.48 -0.99
C ALA A 43 -8.44 17.72 -1.01
N LYS A 44 -8.00 18.98 -1.13
CA LYS A 44 -6.58 19.35 -1.04
C LYS A 44 -5.97 19.04 0.33
N GLN A 45 -6.71 19.26 1.42
CA GLN A 45 -6.26 18.91 2.76
C GLN A 45 -6.14 17.40 2.95
N ALA A 46 -7.12 16.62 2.48
CA ALA A 46 -7.07 15.17 2.53
C ALA A 46 -5.86 14.61 1.76
N LEU A 47 -5.59 15.14 0.57
CA LEU A 47 -4.39 14.84 -0.22
C LEU A 47 -3.09 15.15 0.54
N MET A 48 -3.01 16.31 1.19
CA MET A 48 -1.82 16.71 1.93
C MET A 48 -1.59 15.82 3.16
N ILE A 49 -2.66 15.45 3.87
CA ILE A 49 -2.61 14.52 5.00
C ILE A 49 -2.14 13.13 4.53
N ASP A 50 -2.66 12.63 3.42
CA ASP A 50 -2.24 11.36 2.83
C ASP A 50 -0.76 11.39 2.44
N ALA A 51 -0.30 12.45 1.77
CA ALA A 51 1.09 12.59 1.35
C ALA A 51 2.07 12.67 2.55
N ILE A 52 1.74 13.46 3.57
CA ILE A 52 2.56 13.59 4.78
C ILE A 52 2.56 12.28 5.57
N GLY A 53 1.38 11.67 5.76
CA GLY A 53 1.23 10.40 6.47
C GLY A 53 1.98 9.26 5.77
N GLY A 54 1.85 9.15 4.44
CA GLY A 54 2.58 8.18 3.64
C GLY A 54 4.09 8.38 3.71
N SER A 55 4.57 9.62 3.64
CA SER A 55 6.00 9.94 3.78
C SER A 55 6.54 9.56 5.17
N PHE A 56 5.76 9.80 6.22
CA PHE A 56 6.12 9.42 7.58
C PHE A 56 6.18 7.89 7.77
N ILE A 57 5.18 7.16 7.26
CA ILE A 57 5.18 5.69 7.30
C ILE A 57 6.37 5.13 6.53
N LEU A 58 6.68 5.67 5.34
CA LEU A 58 7.83 5.26 4.55
C LEU A 58 9.15 5.44 5.32
N LEU A 59 9.31 6.56 6.01
CA LEU A 59 10.48 6.82 6.85
C LEU A 59 10.62 5.77 7.96
N LEU A 60 9.51 5.42 8.63
CA LEU A 60 9.51 4.38 9.66
C LEU A 60 9.87 3.02 9.08
N THR A 61 9.36 2.67 7.89
CA THR A 61 9.71 1.41 7.22
C THR A 61 11.19 1.35 6.88
N ILE A 62 11.78 2.44 6.39
CA ILE A 62 13.23 2.52 6.13
C ILE A 62 14.02 2.33 7.42
N LEU A 63 13.60 2.97 8.52
CA LEU A 63 14.26 2.82 9.82
C LEU A 63 14.20 1.38 10.34
N ILE A 64 13.03 0.72 10.24
CA ILE A 64 12.87 -0.69 10.62
C ILE A 64 13.79 -1.56 9.75
N GLY A 65 13.84 -1.33 8.43
CA GLY A 65 14.74 -2.06 7.54
C GLY A 65 16.21 -1.89 7.90
N LEU A 66 16.65 -0.69 8.30
CA LEU A 66 18.01 -0.44 8.75
C LEU A 66 18.32 -1.14 10.08
N ILE A 67 17.36 -1.13 11.03
CA ILE A 67 17.50 -1.87 12.30
C ILE A 67 17.63 -3.36 12.03
N MET A 68 16.78 -3.93 11.17
CA MET A 68 16.86 -5.34 10.79
C MET A 68 18.18 -5.69 10.10
N TYR A 69 18.65 -4.82 9.20
CA TYR A 69 19.94 -4.99 8.54
C TYR A 69 21.09 -5.03 9.55
N ALA A 70 21.08 -4.14 10.55
CA ALA A 70 22.09 -4.13 11.61
C ALA A 70 21.95 -5.33 12.56
N TYR A 71 20.73 -5.76 12.87
CA TYR A 71 20.44 -6.87 13.78
C TYR A 71 20.84 -8.23 13.18
N TYR A 72 20.62 -8.44 11.88
CA TYR A 72 20.94 -9.68 11.18
C TYR A 72 22.28 -9.65 10.43
N ALA A 73 23.17 -8.70 10.76
CA ALA A 73 24.46 -8.53 10.06
C ALA A 73 25.33 -9.80 10.12
N ASP A 74 25.34 -10.49 11.26
CA ASP A 74 26.16 -11.70 11.48
C ASP A 74 25.40 -13.01 11.25
N CYS A 75 24.07 -12.99 11.36
CA CYS A 75 23.22 -14.18 11.33
C CYS A 75 21.94 -13.90 10.55
N ASP A 76 22.01 -14.03 9.23
CA ASP A 76 20.86 -13.80 8.36
C ASP A 76 19.89 -15.01 8.38
N PRO A 77 18.62 -14.81 8.81
CA PRO A 77 17.64 -15.90 8.87
C PRO A 77 17.31 -16.49 7.49
N TYR A 78 17.50 -15.73 6.40
CA TYR A 78 17.29 -16.23 5.05
C TYR A 78 18.38 -17.23 4.64
N THR A 79 19.64 -16.85 4.77
CA THR A 79 20.78 -17.72 4.47
C THR A 79 20.80 -18.96 5.37
N ASN A 80 20.36 -18.83 6.62
CA ASN A 80 20.26 -19.93 7.59
C ASN A 80 18.99 -20.80 7.44
N LYS A 81 18.18 -20.61 6.38
CA LYS A 81 16.97 -21.38 6.07
C LYS A 81 15.92 -21.39 7.18
N GLN A 82 15.88 -20.35 8.01
CA GLN A 82 14.84 -20.16 9.01
C GLN A 82 13.57 -19.54 8.40
N ILE A 83 13.73 -18.83 7.28
CA ILE A 83 12.64 -18.31 6.44
C ILE A 83 12.82 -18.80 5.00
N GLU A 84 11.70 -19.11 4.33
CA GLU A 84 11.69 -19.60 2.95
C GLU A 84 11.66 -18.44 1.94
N HIS A 85 10.93 -17.36 2.29
CA HIS A 85 10.77 -16.19 1.45
C HIS A 85 11.23 -14.92 2.17
N ILE A 86 11.93 -14.05 1.44
CA ILE A 86 12.46 -12.78 1.97
C ILE A 86 11.32 -11.89 2.51
N ASP A 87 10.11 -11.98 1.95
CA ASP A 87 8.96 -11.20 2.41
C ASP A 87 8.52 -11.53 3.85
N GLN A 88 8.94 -12.68 4.39
CA GLN A 88 8.63 -13.12 5.75
C GLN A 88 9.58 -12.55 6.81
N ILE A 89 10.66 -11.87 6.40
CA ILE A 89 11.72 -11.42 7.31
C ILE A 89 11.21 -10.43 8.36
N LEU A 90 10.30 -9.52 7.99
CA LEU A 90 9.74 -8.55 8.94
C LEU A 90 8.82 -9.22 9.98
N PRO A 91 7.84 -10.05 9.59
CA PRO A 91 7.08 -10.84 10.54
C PRO A 91 7.95 -11.72 11.44
N TYR A 92 9.00 -12.35 10.88
CA TYR A 92 9.95 -13.17 11.64
C TYR A 92 10.68 -12.34 12.70
N PHE A 93 11.22 -11.19 12.32
CA PHE A 93 11.88 -10.24 13.23
C PHE A 93 10.97 -9.78 14.37
N VAL A 94 9.71 -9.48 14.07
CA VAL A 94 8.73 -9.09 15.10
C VAL A 94 8.49 -10.22 16.09
N MET A 95 8.36 -11.47 15.62
CA MET A 95 8.19 -12.63 16.49
C MET A 95 9.42 -12.90 17.35
N GLU A 96 10.62 -12.67 16.81
CA GLU A 96 11.88 -12.85 17.52
C GLU A 96 12.09 -11.81 18.63
N VAL A 97 11.84 -10.53 18.32
CA VAL A 97 12.10 -9.41 19.25
C VAL A 97 10.97 -9.17 20.25
N LEU A 98 9.72 -9.43 19.86
CA LEU A 98 8.52 -9.13 20.67
C LEU A 98 7.77 -10.39 21.13
N GLY A 99 8.30 -11.59 20.86
CA GLY A 99 7.64 -12.86 21.19
C GLY A 99 7.48 -13.11 22.69
N ASP A 100 8.35 -12.53 23.51
CA ASP A 100 8.28 -12.55 24.98
C ASP A 100 7.11 -11.72 25.52
N LYS A 101 6.69 -10.67 24.79
CA LYS A 101 5.60 -9.77 25.15
C LYS A 101 4.27 -10.25 24.58
N LYS A 102 3.57 -11.05 25.39
CA LYS A 102 2.23 -11.57 25.07
C LYS A 102 1.31 -10.47 24.53
N GLY A 103 0.77 -10.69 23.33
CA GLY A 103 -0.20 -9.81 22.66
C GLY A 103 0.39 -8.84 21.63
N LEU A 104 1.63 -8.38 21.78
CA LEU A 104 2.21 -7.40 20.83
C LEU A 104 2.38 -7.96 19.41
N PRO A 105 2.90 -9.19 19.20
CA PRO A 105 2.95 -9.76 17.85
C PRO A 105 1.55 -9.94 17.23
N GLY A 106 0.54 -10.23 18.06
CA GLY A 106 -0.85 -10.33 17.62
C GLY A 106 -1.42 -8.99 17.15
N ILE A 107 -1.15 -7.90 17.87
CA ILE A 107 -1.54 -6.54 17.46
C ILE A 107 -0.84 -6.17 16.14
N PHE A 108 0.47 -6.44 16.03
CA PHE A 108 1.21 -6.21 14.80
C PHE A 108 0.56 -6.93 13.61
N LEU A 109 0.29 -8.23 13.77
CA LEU A 109 -0.32 -9.04 12.73
C LEU A 109 -1.72 -8.52 12.36
N ALA A 110 -2.52 -8.12 13.35
CA ALA A 110 -3.83 -7.52 13.14
C ALA A 110 -3.76 -6.22 12.34
N CYS A 111 -2.79 -5.34 12.62
CA CYS A 111 -2.57 -4.11 11.86
C CYS A 111 -2.19 -4.37 10.40
N VAL A 112 -1.30 -5.34 10.15
CA VAL A 112 -0.89 -5.73 8.79
C VAL A 112 -2.06 -6.25 7.98
N PHE A 113 -2.87 -7.14 8.57
CA PHE A 113 -4.08 -7.64 7.91
C PHE A 113 -5.09 -6.52 7.69
N SER A 114 -5.33 -5.68 8.69
CA SER A 114 -6.27 -4.54 8.57
C SER A 114 -5.90 -3.61 7.40
N GLY A 115 -4.62 -3.24 7.28
CA GLY A 115 -4.13 -2.42 6.16
C GLY A 115 -4.29 -3.11 4.80
N SER A 116 -3.98 -4.40 4.74
CA SER A 116 -4.15 -5.22 3.53
C SER A 116 -5.63 -5.29 3.11
N LEU A 117 -6.53 -5.60 4.06
CA LEU A 117 -7.97 -5.66 3.81
C LEU A 117 -8.54 -4.29 3.40
N SER A 118 -8.08 -3.19 3.99
CA SER A 118 -8.51 -1.84 3.61
C SER A 118 -8.18 -1.52 2.15
N THR A 119 -7.00 -1.94 1.69
CA THR A 119 -6.56 -1.78 0.30
C THR A 119 -7.39 -2.65 -0.64
N ILE A 120 -7.59 -3.94 -0.30
CA ILE A 120 -8.40 -4.87 -1.09
C ILE A 120 -9.85 -4.37 -1.21
N SER A 121 -10.45 -3.95 -0.10
CA SER A 121 -11.82 -3.43 -0.07
C SER A 121 -11.97 -2.19 -0.96
N SER A 122 -11.02 -1.25 -0.89
CA SER A 122 -11.03 -0.06 -1.73
C SER A 122 -10.87 -0.40 -3.21
N GLY A 123 -9.98 -1.35 -3.54
CA GLY A 123 -9.77 -1.82 -4.92
C GLY A 123 -11.01 -2.52 -5.51
N LEU A 124 -11.67 -3.36 -4.72
CA LEU A 124 -12.93 -4.01 -5.12
C LEU A 124 -14.04 -2.99 -5.37
N ASN A 125 -14.16 -1.97 -4.51
CA ASN A 125 -15.14 -0.89 -4.71
C ASN A 125 -14.88 -0.11 -6.01
N SER A 126 -13.62 0.18 -6.30
CA SER A 126 -13.24 0.86 -7.54
C SER A 126 -13.47 -0.02 -8.78
N LEU A 127 -13.16 -1.32 -8.70
CA LEU A 127 -13.43 -2.26 -9.78
C LEU A 127 -14.93 -2.37 -10.08
N ALA A 128 -15.76 -2.46 -9.04
CA ALA A 128 -17.22 -2.49 -9.19
C ALA A 128 -17.74 -1.23 -9.89
N ALA A 129 -17.23 -0.06 -9.50
CA ALA A 129 -17.60 1.20 -10.15
C ALA A 129 -17.18 1.25 -11.62
N VAL A 130 -15.96 0.81 -11.96
CA VAL A 130 -15.48 0.74 -13.35
C VAL A 130 -16.34 -0.22 -14.18
N ILE A 131 -16.71 -1.38 -13.63
CA ILE A 131 -17.60 -2.33 -14.33
C ILE A 131 -18.98 -1.70 -14.61
N ILE A 132 -19.53 -0.96 -13.65
CA ILE A 132 -20.85 -0.35 -13.80
C ILE A 132 -20.82 0.82 -14.79
N GLU A 133 -19.88 1.74 -14.64
CA GLU A 133 -19.83 2.96 -15.47
C GLU A 133 -19.31 2.66 -16.88
N ASP A 134 -18.19 1.95 -17.00
CA ASP A 134 -17.51 1.81 -18.30
C ASP A 134 -18.08 0.64 -19.12
N PHE A 135 -18.35 -0.51 -18.49
CA PHE A 135 -18.83 -1.70 -19.21
C PHE A 135 -20.36 -1.74 -19.31
N TYR A 136 -21.06 -1.55 -18.20
CA TYR A 136 -22.52 -1.69 -18.18
C TYR A 136 -23.23 -0.49 -18.80
N LYS A 137 -22.95 0.73 -18.33
CA LYS A 137 -23.57 1.94 -18.89
C LYS A 137 -22.93 2.35 -20.21
N GLY A 138 -21.59 2.39 -20.26
CA GLY A 138 -20.84 2.83 -21.44
C GLY A 138 -20.97 1.89 -22.64
N LEU A 139 -20.69 0.59 -22.47
CA LEU A 139 -20.62 -0.36 -23.59
C LEU A 139 -21.98 -0.97 -23.97
N MET A 140 -22.84 -1.26 -22.99
CA MET A 140 -24.15 -1.88 -23.22
C MET A 140 -25.30 -0.87 -23.38
N GLY A 141 -25.05 0.43 -23.15
CA GLY A 141 -26.05 1.50 -23.33
C GLY A 141 -27.27 1.38 -22.42
N ARG A 142 -27.18 0.59 -21.32
CA ARG A 142 -28.27 0.38 -20.37
C ARG A 142 -28.15 1.36 -19.20
N GLN A 143 -29.18 2.18 -18.99
CA GLN A 143 -29.27 3.02 -17.79
C GLN A 143 -29.83 2.22 -16.62
N LEU A 144 -29.17 2.33 -15.46
CA LEU A 144 -29.70 1.86 -14.19
C LEU A 144 -30.77 2.85 -13.71
N SER A 145 -31.96 2.37 -13.38
CA SER A 145 -33.02 3.20 -12.79
C SER A 145 -32.60 3.69 -11.40
N ASP A 146 -32.81 4.97 -11.11
CA ASP A 146 -32.34 5.74 -9.94
C ASP A 146 -32.67 5.17 -8.54
N GLU A 147 -33.47 4.10 -8.42
CA GLU A 147 -33.83 3.49 -7.13
C GLU A 147 -32.70 2.68 -6.45
N ARG A 148 -31.54 2.52 -7.08
CA ARG A 148 -30.40 1.73 -6.54
C ARG A 148 -29.07 2.47 -6.45
N GLN A 149 -29.05 3.79 -6.60
CA GLN A 149 -27.88 4.65 -6.31
C GLN A 149 -27.89 5.12 -4.86
#